data_AF-A0A2M6Y2J8-F1
#
_entry.id   AF-A0A2M6Y2J8-F1
#
_cell.length_a   1.000
_cell.length_b   1.000
_cell.length_c   1.000
_cell.angle_alpha   90.00
_cell.angle_beta   90.00
_cell.angle_gamma   90.00
#
_symmetry.space_group_name_H-M   'P 1'
#
loop_
_entity.id
_entity.type
_entity.pdbx_description
1 polymer ?
#
loop_
_entity_poly.entity_id
_entity_poly.type
_entity_poly.pdbx_seq_one_letter_code
_entity_poly.pdbx_strand_id
1 'polypeptide(L)'
;MNFNKFSATMLATYKKCPRMFKYRYVDKLGDKFRQPRPFLSMGNSVHAALAGFMTRKIEERNFDLLKTFLESEWISEGYLNSDQENEYFHRASDMLKTFFSSGEWKMAPDHIEKWFEVKVSDFILSGRIDRIDGLEVIDYKTGNFVPDEAELRKDFQTIIYTFAGSVLLGAPAERVTFEYLASGKKISIEKNEAELRSDMEDVKKFIAALRSDGEFFPTPHRLWCLYCDFNSICPLAGMEIKGIETSKLTDVMMTGTENAYNTLYEILGVSTTLGGILDFEILTKEIIEVFRSFSGCSKLLLFMKSVKGVFYLRGVWGATAVESAAAQNVIGENQEILECKMSGIEKEPLESARYSALFSAINVSPASSAIIIPLYAREKQIGTIVLAREADVFTQREMIVLNTLANIVQISLDNSIHYTQAIIDDLTGLKVRKYFEGRLREELERFKRFETSFALLMLDLDFFKKVNDTHGHPFGDKILIQFSKILKDSLRNIDILARVGGEEFMALLPETDSSSAYNAAFRIKKAVENHVFGEGKVTLHITTSIGVLPVPPECLSVDEAIDRVDKALYCAKQNGRNCVKIYGAYK
;
A
#
# COMPACT_ATOMS: atom_id res chain seq x y z
N MET A 1 -12.02 30.63 -23.65
CA MET A 1 -12.30 29.27 -24.20
C MET A 1 -13.52 29.30 -25.11
N ASN A 2 -13.60 28.48 -26.17
CA ASN A 2 -14.72 28.45 -27.11
C ASN A 2 -15.95 27.66 -26.59
N PHE A 3 -16.33 27.87 -25.32
CA PHE A 3 -17.51 27.26 -24.72
C PHE A 3 -18.69 28.23 -24.71
N ASN A 4 -19.70 27.93 -25.53
CA ASN A 4 -20.89 28.76 -25.73
C ASN A 4 -22.20 28.08 -25.35
N LYS A 5 -22.20 26.81 -24.91
CA LYS A 5 -23.39 26.06 -24.50
C LYS A 5 -23.20 25.54 -23.07
N PHE A 6 -24.19 25.77 -22.22
CA PHE A 6 -24.18 25.43 -20.80
C PHE A 6 -25.48 24.72 -20.40
N SER A 7 -25.44 23.94 -19.32
CA SER A 7 -26.60 23.32 -18.69
C SER A 7 -26.55 23.49 -17.17
N ALA A 8 -27.68 23.29 -16.48
CA ALA A 8 -27.73 23.34 -15.03
C ALA A 8 -26.68 22.42 -14.38
N THR A 9 -26.57 21.17 -14.87
CA THR A 9 -25.57 20.19 -14.41
C THR A 9 -24.13 20.66 -14.65
N MET A 10 -23.85 21.36 -15.75
CA MET A 10 -22.53 21.94 -16.02
C MET A 10 -22.18 23.04 -15.01
N LEU A 11 -23.07 24.01 -14.81
CA LEU A 11 -22.85 25.11 -13.86
C LEU A 11 -22.73 24.59 -12.43
N ALA A 12 -23.58 23.63 -12.05
CA ALA A 12 -23.48 22.95 -10.76
C ALA A 12 -22.18 22.14 -10.62
N THR A 13 -21.66 21.52 -11.69
CA THR A 13 -20.37 20.82 -11.65
C THR A 13 -19.23 21.80 -11.38
N TYR A 14 -19.20 22.95 -12.06
CA TYR A 14 -18.20 23.99 -11.83
C TYR A 14 -18.32 24.59 -10.41
N LYS A 15 -19.54 24.92 -9.95
CA LYS A 15 -19.83 25.40 -8.59
C LYS A 15 -19.37 24.42 -7.51
N LYS A 16 -19.42 23.11 -7.78
CA LYS A 16 -18.93 22.06 -6.88
C LYS A 16 -17.41 21.92 -6.91
N CYS A 17 -16.80 21.96 -8.09
CA CYS A 17 -15.35 21.93 -8.28
C CYS A 17 -14.97 22.31 -9.74
N PRO A 18 -14.28 23.45 -9.97
CA PRO A 18 -13.83 23.86 -11.31
C PRO A 18 -12.96 22.80 -12.00
N ARG A 19 -12.06 22.12 -11.28
CA ARG A 19 -11.21 21.05 -11.85
C ARG A 19 -12.04 19.88 -12.42
N MET A 20 -13.10 19.47 -11.72
CA MET A 20 -14.03 18.44 -12.20
C MET A 20 -14.78 18.90 -13.45
N PHE A 21 -15.15 20.19 -13.52
CA PHE A 21 -15.71 20.77 -14.73
C PHE A 21 -14.72 20.74 -15.91
N LYS A 22 -13.44 21.11 -15.68
CA LYS A 22 -12.38 21.04 -16.70
C LYS A 22 -12.25 19.62 -17.24
N TYR A 23 -12.03 18.63 -16.38
CA TYR A 23 -11.87 17.24 -16.82
C TYR A 23 -13.08 16.71 -17.59
N ARG A 24 -14.30 17.01 -17.13
CA ARG A 24 -15.52 16.50 -17.76
C ARG A 24 -15.87 17.20 -19.08
N TYR A 25 -15.80 18.52 -19.13
CA TYR A 25 -16.36 19.31 -20.23
C TYR A 25 -15.32 19.99 -21.12
N VAL A 26 -14.18 20.42 -20.58
CA VAL A 26 -13.09 21.05 -21.35
C VAL A 26 -12.18 20.00 -21.97
N ASP A 27 -11.65 19.10 -21.14
CA ASP A 27 -10.70 18.05 -21.54
C ASP A 27 -11.39 16.79 -22.07
N LYS A 28 -12.72 16.69 -21.89
CA LYS A 28 -13.57 15.57 -22.32
C LYS A 28 -13.09 14.18 -21.85
N LEU A 29 -12.53 14.12 -20.65
CA LEU A 29 -12.03 12.89 -20.03
C LEU A 29 -13.14 12.00 -19.43
N GLY A 30 -14.41 12.42 -19.55
CA GLY A 30 -15.56 11.72 -18.95
C GLY A 30 -15.57 10.23 -19.26
N ASP A 31 -15.53 9.85 -20.53
CA ASP A 31 -15.70 8.46 -20.98
C ASP A 31 -14.55 7.53 -20.55
N LYS A 32 -13.38 8.09 -20.17
CA LYS A 32 -12.21 7.34 -19.72
C LYS A 32 -12.20 7.08 -18.21
N PHE A 33 -12.81 7.95 -17.41
CA PHE A 33 -12.71 7.90 -15.93
C PHE A 33 -14.04 7.74 -15.21
N ARG A 34 -15.17 8.01 -15.88
CA ARG A 34 -16.51 7.83 -15.32
C ARG A 34 -16.78 6.36 -15.06
N GLN A 35 -16.92 6.02 -13.78
CA GLN A 35 -17.38 4.70 -13.37
C GLN A 35 -18.91 4.66 -13.48
N PRO A 36 -19.53 3.58 -14.01
CA PRO A 36 -20.96 3.37 -13.88
C PRO A 36 -21.34 3.25 -12.40
N ARG A 37 -22.52 3.73 -12.02
CA ARG A 37 -22.95 3.81 -10.61
C ARG A 37 -24.38 3.31 -10.46
N PRO A 38 -24.68 2.41 -9.50
CA PRO A 38 -26.02 1.84 -9.29
C PRO A 38 -27.13 2.89 -9.28
N PHE A 39 -26.93 3.97 -8.52
CA PHE A 39 -27.90 5.05 -8.41
C PHE A 39 -28.16 5.81 -9.73
N LEU A 40 -27.14 5.99 -10.57
CA LEU A 40 -27.30 6.69 -11.85
C LEU A 40 -27.93 5.78 -12.91
N SER A 41 -27.55 4.50 -12.94
CA SER A 41 -28.12 3.49 -13.83
C SER A 41 -29.61 3.27 -13.52
N MET A 42 -29.94 3.02 -12.25
CA MET A 42 -31.32 2.98 -11.73
C MET A 42 -32.09 4.26 -12.04
N GLY A 43 -31.47 5.43 -11.80
CA GLY A 43 -32.11 6.73 -12.04
C GLY A 43 -32.49 6.94 -13.50
N ASN A 44 -31.55 6.72 -14.43
CA ASN A 44 -31.81 6.81 -15.87
C ASN A 44 -32.90 5.83 -16.32
N SER A 45 -32.88 4.60 -15.82
CA SER A 45 -33.90 3.56 -16.12
C SER A 45 -35.30 4.03 -15.71
N VAL A 46 -35.43 4.66 -14.53
CA VAL A 46 -36.70 5.22 -14.03
C VAL A 46 -37.21 6.38 -14.90
N HIS A 47 -36.34 7.32 -15.31
CA HIS A 47 -36.76 8.43 -16.19
C HIS A 47 -37.19 7.91 -17.57
N ALA A 48 -36.41 7.01 -18.18
CA ALA A 48 -36.75 6.41 -19.47
C ALA A 48 -38.08 5.64 -19.41
N ALA A 49 -38.30 4.87 -18.34
CA ALA A 49 -39.56 4.15 -18.13
C ALA A 49 -40.76 5.10 -17.97
N LEU A 50 -40.63 6.15 -17.16
CA LEU A 50 -41.68 7.18 -17.02
C LEU A 50 -41.97 7.89 -18.34
N ALA A 51 -40.94 8.24 -19.10
CA ALA A 51 -41.11 8.87 -20.41
C ALA A 51 -41.86 7.96 -21.39
N GLY A 52 -41.39 6.72 -21.57
CA GLY A 52 -42.02 5.73 -22.45
C GLY A 52 -43.48 5.45 -22.08
N PHE A 53 -43.76 5.34 -20.79
CA PHE A 53 -45.10 5.16 -20.24
C PHE A 53 -46.01 6.38 -20.44
N MET A 54 -45.54 7.59 -20.15
CA MET A 54 -46.32 8.83 -20.28
C MET A 54 -46.63 9.19 -21.75
N THR A 55 -45.92 8.64 -22.73
CA THR A 55 -46.32 8.79 -24.16
C THR A 55 -47.54 7.95 -24.56
N ARG A 56 -47.94 6.96 -23.76
CA ARG A 56 -49.10 6.09 -24.05
C ARG A 56 -50.41 6.81 -23.80
N LYS A 57 -51.52 6.32 -24.38
CA LYS A 57 -52.85 6.87 -24.08
C LYS A 57 -53.22 6.61 -22.62
N ILE A 58 -54.04 7.47 -22.03
CA ILE A 58 -54.40 7.35 -20.61
C ILE A 58 -55.14 6.03 -20.34
N GLU A 59 -55.95 5.57 -21.30
CA GLU A 59 -56.67 4.28 -21.25
C GLU A 59 -55.74 3.06 -21.27
N GLU A 60 -54.53 3.19 -21.83
CA GLU A 60 -53.52 2.13 -21.92
C GLU A 60 -52.64 2.08 -20.65
N ARG A 61 -52.54 3.20 -19.92
CA ARG A 61 -51.65 3.35 -18.75
C ARG A 61 -52.16 2.56 -17.54
N ASN A 62 -51.39 1.53 -17.17
CA ASN A 62 -51.57 0.76 -15.95
C ASN A 62 -50.19 0.45 -15.33
N PHE A 63 -50.17 -0.04 -14.08
CA PHE A 63 -48.91 -0.25 -13.36
C PHE A 63 -48.05 -1.38 -13.97
N ASP A 64 -48.68 -2.43 -14.52
CA ASP A 64 -47.94 -3.52 -15.18
C ASP A 64 -47.21 -3.02 -16.44
N LEU A 65 -47.85 -2.16 -17.24
CA LEU A 65 -47.21 -1.50 -18.38
C LEU A 65 -46.02 -0.62 -17.96
N LEU A 66 -46.17 0.15 -16.86
CA LEU A 66 -45.07 0.95 -16.30
C LEU A 66 -43.90 0.06 -15.82
N LYS A 67 -44.20 -1.11 -15.25
CA LYS A 67 -43.20 -2.12 -14.86
C LYS A 67 -42.50 -2.73 -16.08
N THR A 68 -43.23 -3.05 -17.15
CA THR A 68 -42.62 -3.53 -18.41
C THR A 68 -41.66 -2.50 -19.00
N PHE A 69 -42.00 -1.21 -18.94
CA PHE A 69 -41.07 -0.14 -19.32
C PHE A 69 -39.81 -0.08 -18.43
N LEU A 70 -39.94 -0.29 -17.11
CA LEU A 70 -38.76 -0.39 -16.24
C LEU A 70 -37.88 -1.60 -16.58
N GLU A 71 -38.49 -2.74 -16.91
CA GLU A 71 -37.79 -3.96 -17.32
C GLU A 71 -37.07 -3.79 -18.67
N SER A 72 -37.66 -3.09 -19.64
CA SER A 72 -37.05 -2.87 -20.96
C SER A 72 -35.96 -1.81 -20.96
N GLU A 73 -36.08 -0.77 -20.13
CA GLU A 73 -35.12 0.33 -20.01
C GLU A 73 -34.07 0.11 -18.90
N TRP A 74 -34.00 -1.09 -18.30
CA TRP A 74 -33.11 -1.36 -17.17
C TRP A 74 -31.63 -1.39 -17.56
N ILE A 75 -30.85 -0.45 -17.01
CA ILE A 75 -29.41 -0.36 -17.22
C ILE A 75 -28.69 -1.22 -16.19
N SER A 76 -28.27 -2.42 -16.60
CA SER A 76 -27.53 -3.42 -15.80
C SER A 76 -26.04 -3.07 -15.59
N GLU A 77 -25.71 -1.81 -15.30
CA GLU A 77 -24.32 -1.34 -15.16
C GLU A 77 -24.00 -0.72 -13.80
N GLY A 78 -22.84 -1.06 -13.26
CA GLY A 78 -22.26 -0.45 -12.05
C GLY A 78 -22.61 -1.15 -10.73
N TYR A 79 -23.44 -2.19 -10.75
CA TYR A 79 -23.76 -3.01 -9.58
C TYR A 79 -22.59 -3.92 -9.20
N LEU A 80 -22.39 -4.16 -7.91
CA LEU A 80 -21.33 -5.04 -7.38
C LEU A 80 -21.61 -6.53 -7.64
N ASN A 81 -22.89 -6.91 -7.64
CA ASN A 81 -23.38 -8.27 -7.86
C ASN A 81 -24.90 -8.25 -8.17
N SER A 82 -25.45 -9.40 -8.52
CA SER A 82 -26.88 -9.59 -8.82
C SER A 82 -27.80 -9.21 -7.67
N ASP A 83 -27.38 -9.42 -6.42
CA ASP A 83 -28.23 -9.18 -5.25
C ASP A 83 -28.43 -7.68 -5.03
N GLN A 84 -27.35 -6.89 -5.19
CA GLN A 84 -27.42 -5.44 -5.20
C GLN A 84 -28.22 -4.91 -6.40
N GLU A 85 -28.06 -5.50 -7.59
CA GLU A 85 -28.85 -5.12 -8.75
C GLU A 85 -30.36 -5.31 -8.50
N ASN A 86 -30.74 -6.48 -7.95
CA ASN A 86 -32.12 -6.77 -7.57
C ASN A 86 -32.65 -5.79 -6.51
N GLU A 87 -31.84 -5.41 -5.50
CA GLU A 87 -32.21 -4.39 -4.50
C GLU A 87 -32.54 -3.04 -5.17
N TYR A 88 -31.69 -2.58 -6.11
CA TYR A 88 -31.92 -1.35 -6.84
C TYR A 88 -33.12 -1.45 -7.80
N PHE A 89 -33.36 -2.61 -8.41
CA PHE A 89 -34.53 -2.85 -9.25
C PHE A 89 -35.84 -2.77 -8.44
N HIS A 90 -35.89 -3.42 -7.27
CA HIS A 90 -37.02 -3.31 -6.35
C HIS A 90 -37.27 -1.86 -5.92
N ARG A 91 -36.20 -1.13 -5.58
CA ARG A 91 -36.28 0.29 -5.21
C ARG A 91 -36.78 1.18 -6.35
N ALA A 92 -36.39 0.92 -7.60
CA ALA A 92 -36.93 1.59 -8.77
C ALA A 92 -38.42 1.31 -8.97
N SER A 93 -38.83 0.04 -8.81
CA SER A 93 -40.24 -0.37 -8.85
C SER A 93 -41.08 0.34 -7.77
N ASP A 94 -40.56 0.53 -6.55
CA ASP A 94 -41.25 1.27 -5.48
C ASP A 94 -41.37 2.78 -5.75
N MET A 95 -40.37 3.39 -6.42
CA MET A 95 -40.49 4.77 -6.91
C MET A 95 -41.61 4.90 -7.95
N LEU A 96 -41.65 3.99 -8.93
CA LEU A 96 -42.70 3.98 -9.95
C LEU A 96 -44.09 3.68 -9.37
N LYS A 97 -44.16 2.85 -8.33
CA LYS A 97 -45.40 2.58 -7.59
C LYS A 97 -45.88 3.80 -6.81
N THR A 98 -44.95 4.58 -6.24
CA THR A 98 -45.25 5.84 -5.55
C THR A 98 -45.80 6.87 -6.55
N PHE A 99 -45.14 7.04 -7.70
CA PHE A 99 -45.64 7.86 -8.82
C PHE A 99 -47.04 7.41 -9.28
N PHE A 100 -47.23 6.12 -9.56
CA PHE A 100 -48.52 5.60 -10.01
C PHE A 100 -49.63 5.80 -8.97
N SER A 101 -49.31 5.69 -7.68
CA SER A 101 -50.26 5.94 -6.57
C SER A 101 -50.61 7.43 -6.40
N SER A 102 -49.74 8.36 -6.84
CA SER A 102 -50.04 9.80 -6.81
C SER A 102 -51.19 10.20 -7.73
N GLY A 103 -51.48 9.39 -8.76
CA GLY A 103 -52.50 9.65 -9.77
C GLY A 103 -52.05 10.54 -10.93
N GLU A 104 -50.82 11.09 -10.92
CA GLU A 104 -50.35 12.00 -11.99
C GLU A 104 -50.24 11.36 -13.37
N TRP A 105 -50.09 10.04 -13.44
CA TRP A 105 -50.15 9.29 -14.70
C TRP A 105 -51.45 9.49 -15.50
N LYS A 106 -52.50 10.04 -14.89
CA LYS A 106 -53.77 10.39 -15.56
C LYS A 106 -53.73 11.72 -16.30
N MET A 107 -52.67 12.53 -16.14
CA MET A 107 -52.51 13.78 -16.89
C MET A 107 -52.06 13.51 -18.33
N ALA A 108 -52.53 14.34 -19.26
CA ALA A 108 -52.04 14.39 -20.63
C ALA A 108 -51.03 15.55 -20.73
N PRO A 109 -49.72 15.29 -20.59
CA PRO A 109 -48.72 16.35 -20.65
C PRO A 109 -48.60 16.93 -22.06
N ASP A 110 -48.37 18.23 -22.16
CA ASP A 110 -48.14 18.90 -23.43
C ASP A 110 -46.82 18.45 -24.04
N HIS A 111 -45.78 18.29 -23.20
CA HIS A 111 -44.47 17.80 -23.60
C HIS A 111 -43.89 16.80 -22.59
N ILE A 112 -43.17 15.81 -23.11
CA ILE A 112 -42.39 14.82 -22.36
C ILE A 112 -40.95 14.86 -22.87
N GLU A 113 -39.98 14.78 -21.96
CA GLU A 113 -38.54 14.67 -22.26
C GLU A 113 -38.02 15.74 -23.25
N LYS A 114 -38.54 16.96 -23.10
CA LYS A 114 -38.35 18.07 -24.01
C LYS A 114 -36.94 18.64 -23.90
N TRP A 115 -36.13 18.39 -24.92
CA TRP A 115 -34.87 19.10 -25.11
C TRP A 115 -35.10 20.57 -25.46
N PHE A 116 -34.27 21.44 -24.90
CA PHE A 116 -34.26 22.87 -25.21
C PHE A 116 -32.85 23.42 -25.44
N GLU A 117 -32.78 24.44 -26.30
CA GLU A 117 -31.62 25.32 -26.46
C GLU A 117 -32.12 26.76 -26.55
N VAL A 118 -31.82 27.57 -25.54
CA VAL A 118 -32.27 28.96 -25.45
C VAL A 118 -31.06 29.88 -25.46
N LYS A 119 -30.99 30.77 -26.45
CA LYS A 119 -29.90 31.75 -26.56
C LYS A 119 -30.10 32.87 -25.53
N VAL A 120 -29.08 33.11 -24.71
CA VAL A 120 -29.00 34.20 -23.73
C VAL A 120 -27.78 35.03 -24.06
N SER A 121 -27.99 36.22 -24.63
CA SER A 121 -26.92 37.14 -25.05
C SER A 121 -25.88 36.45 -25.97
N ASP A 122 -24.73 36.08 -25.41
CA ASP A 122 -23.55 35.51 -26.07
C ASP A 122 -23.29 34.02 -25.72
N PHE A 123 -24.26 33.35 -25.08
CA PHE A 123 -24.24 31.92 -24.82
C PHE A 123 -25.62 31.27 -25.03
N ILE A 124 -25.66 29.94 -24.90
CA ILE A 124 -26.85 29.09 -25.04
C ILE A 124 -27.02 28.31 -23.73
N LEU A 125 -28.21 28.38 -23.13
CA LEU A 125 -28.63 27.48 -22.07
C LEU A 125 -29.33 26.26 -22.68
N SER A 126 -29.11 25.10 -22.08
CA SER A 126 -29.64 23.83 -22.59
C SER A 126 -29.92 22.83 -21.48
N GLY A 127 -30.86 21.93 -21.75
CA GLY A 127 -31.30 20.90 -20.82
C GLY A 127 -32.41 20.06 -21.43
N ARG A 128 -32.97 19.19 -20.58
CA ARG A 128 -34.07 18.29 -20.92
C ARG A 128 -35.08 18.35 -19.78
N ILE A 129 -36.31 18.70 -20.10
CA ILE A 129 -37.41 18.80 -19.13
C ILE A 129 -38.21 17.50 -19.20
N ASP A 130 -38.37 16.80 -18.07
CA ASP A 130 -39.06 15.50 -18.04
C ASP A 130 -40.54 15.63 -18.47
N ARG A 131 -41.26 16.62 -17.94
CA ARG A 131 -42.68 16.86 -18.26
C ARG A 131 -43.04 18.36 -18.23
N ILE A 132 -43.97 18.78 -19.09
CA ILE A 132 -44.59 20.11 -19.06
C ILE A 132 -46.10 19.95 -19.13
N ASP A 133 -46.79 20.54 -18.16
CA ASP A 133 -48.25 20.55 -18.05
C ASP A 133 -48.72 22.02 -18.03
N GLY A 134 -49.21 22.53 -19.15
CA GLY A 134 -49.59 23.94 -19.28
C GLY A 134 -48.41 24.90 -19.03
N LEU A 135 -48.49 25.70 -17.97
CA LEU A 135 -47.42 26.63 -17.55
C LEU A 135 -46.52 26.08 -16.43
N GLU A 136 -46.70 24.80 -16.06
CA GLU A 136 -45.89 24.12 -15.06
C GLU A 136 -44.79 23.26 -15.70
N VAL A 137 -43.55 23.44 -15.23
CA VAL A 137 -42.38 22.66 -15.65
C VAL A 137 -42.06 21.65 -14.57
N ILE A 138 -41.97 20.36 -14.92
CA ILE A 138 -41.86 19.27 -13.95
C ILE A 138 -40.61 18.43 -14.23
N ASP A 139 -39.88 18.14 -13.15
CA ASP A 139 -38.62 17.40 -13.16
C ASP A 139 -38.63 16.34 -12.05
N TYR A 140 -38.39 15.08 -12.43
CA TYR A 140 -38.43 13.95 -11.53
C TYR A 140 -37.09 13.78 -10.80
N LYS A 141 -37.15 13.48 -9.50
CA LYS A 141 -35.98 13.25 -8.65
C LYS A 141 -36.02 11.85 -8.05
N THR A 142 -35.03 11.04 -8.42
CA THR A 142 -34.82 9.68 -7.92
C THR A 142 -34.00 9.61 -6.62
N GLY A 143 -33.53 10.76 -6.11
CA GLY A 143 -32.77 10.85 -4.87
C GLY A 143 -33.66 10.87 -3.61
N ASN A 144 -33.14 10.30 -2.50
CA ASN A 144 -33.82 10.32 -1.20
C ASN A 144 -33.72 11.67 -0.47
N PHE A 145 -32.73 12.50 -0.82
CA PHE A 145 -32.56 13.81 -0.21
C PHE A 145 -33.53 14.81 -0.86
N VAL A 146 -34.44 15.35 -0.05
CA VAL A 146 -35.32 16.44 -0.45
C VAL A 146 -34.78 17.73 0.17
N PRO A 147 -34.23 18.67 -0.61
CA PRO A 147 -33.78 19.97 -0.11
C PRO A 147 -34.95 20.80 0.43
N ASP A 148 -34.65 21.92 1.08
CA ASP A 148 -35.67 22.93 1.38
C ASP A 148 -35.99 23.80 0.15
N GLU A 149 -37.12 24.52 0.25
CA GLU A 149 -37.61 25.38 -0.82
C GLU A 149 -36.67 26.55 -1.12
N ALA A 150 -36.00 27.11 -0.12
CA ALA A 150 -35.13 28.27 -0.27
C ALA A 150 -33.79 27.92 -0.94
N GLU A 151 -33.27 26.71 -0.71
CA GLU A 151 -32.15 26.13 -1.45
C GLU A 151 -32.52 25.92 -2.93
N LEU A 152 -33.65 25.25 -3.20
CA LEU A 152 -34.13 25.00 -4.57
C LEU A 152 -34.42 26.29 -5.33
N ARG A 153 -34.97 27.32 -4.66
CA ARG A 153 -35.26 28.63 -5.24
C ARG A 153 -34.01 29.38 -5.74
N LYS A 154 -32.80 28.98 -5.31
CA LYS A 154 -31.52 29.53 -5.76
C LYS A 154 -30.68 28.53 -6.59
N ASP A 155 -31.21 27.35 -6.89
CA ASP A 155 -30.49 26.37 -7.70
C ASP A 155 -30.50 26.74 -9.19
N PHE A 156 -29.39 26.44 -9.87
CA PHE A 156 -29.27 26.70 -11.30
C PHE A 156 -30.32 25.96 -12.13
N GLN A 157 -30.73 24.75 -11.72
CA GLN A 157 -31.76 24.00 -12.44
C GLN A 157 -33.09 24.74 -12.41
N THR A 158 -33.55 25.18 -11.24
CA THR A 158 -34.77 25.98 -11.08
C THR A 158 -34.74 27.22 -11.96
N ILE A 159 -33.69 28.05 -11.84
CA ILE A 159 -33.55 29.31 -12.58
C ILE A 159 -33.58 29.06 -14.10
N ILE A 160 -32.80 28.08 -14.57
CA ILE A 160 -32.72 27.75 -16.00
C ILE A 160 -34.04 27.16 -16.50
N TYR A 161 -34.75 26.36 -15.69
CA TYR A 161 -36.00 25.70 -16.09
C TYR A 161 -37.17 26.69 -16.10
N THR A 162 -37.27 27.61 -15.14
CA THR A 162 -38.26 28.71 -15.20
C THR A 162 -38.01 29.57 -16.45
N PHE A 163 -36.76 29.94 -16.73
CA PHE A 163 -36.42 30.75 -17.89
C PHE A 163 -36.66 30.02 -19.22
N ALA A 164 -36.18 28.78 -19.35
CA ALA A 164 -36.35 27.98 -20.56
C ALA A 164 -37.82 27.62 -20.80
N GLY A 165 -38.56 27.23 -19.75
CA GLY A 165 -40.01 27.02 -19.81
C GLY A 165 -40.72 28.26 -20.33
N SER A 166 -40.42 29.44 -19.77
CA SER A 166 -41.03 30.70 -20.21
C SER A 166 -40.79 31.00 -21.70
N VAL A 167 -39.62 30.66 -22.23
CA VAL A 167 -39.29 30.84 -23.65
C VAL A 167 -39.93 29.78 -24.54
N LEU A 168 -40.00 28.52 -24.09
CA LEU A 168 -40.64 27.42 -24.82
C LEU A 168 -42.16 27.62 -24.94
N LEU A 169 -42.79 28.11 -23.87
CA LEU A 169 -44.23 28.31 -23.76
C LEU A 169 -44.70 29.64 -24.39
N GLY A 170 -43.79 30.59 -24.61
CA GLY A 170 -44.12 31.94 -25.09
C GLY A 170 -44.85 32.81 -24.06
N ALA A 171 -44.97 32.33 -22.82
CA ALA A 171 -45.60 32.99 -21.68
C ALA A 171 -44.79 32.63 -20.40
N PRO A 172 -44.79 33.46 -19.34
CA PRO A 172 -44.09 33.14 -18.11
C PRO A 172 -44.52 31.78 -17.54
N ALA A 173 -43.54 30.91 -17.24
CA ALA A 173 -43.80 29.67 -16.52
C ALA A 173 -44.24 30.01 -15.08
N GLU A 174 -45.39 29.47 -14.65
CA GLU A 174 -45.96 29.79 -13.33
C GLU A 174 -45.11 29.20 -12.21
N ARG A 175 -44.70 27.93 -12.36
CA ARG A 175 -43.93 27.19 -11.35
C ARG A 175 -43.00 26.14 -11.98
N VAL A 176 -41.93 25.82 -11.28
CA VAL A 176 -41.09 24.63 -11.52
C VAL A 176 -41.28 23.67 -10.37
N THR A 177 -41.74 22.45 -10.64
CA THR A 177 -42.03 21.43 -9.63
C THR A 177 -41.04 20.28 -9.71
N PHE A 178 -40.43 19.97 -8.56
CA PHE A 178 -39.56 18.82 -8.37
C PHE A 178 -40.33 17.72 -7.62
N GLU A 179 -40.55 16.57 -8.28
CA GLU A 179 -41.22 15.41 -7.67
C GLU A 179 -40.19 14.36 -7.24
N TYR A 180 -40.07 14.15 -5.93
CA TYR A 180 -39.10 13.23 -5.33
C TYR A 180 -39.70 11.83 -5.22
N LEU A 181 -39.62 11.06 -6.31
CA LEU A 181 -40.25 9.74 -6.51
C LEU A 181 -39.98 8.75 -5.36
N ALA A 182 -38.81 8.82 -4.74
CA ALA A 182 -38.43 7.98 -3.59
C ALA A 182 -39.22 8.26 -2.30
N SER A 183 -39.86 9.43 -2.21
CA SER A 183 -40.59 9.92 -1.02
C SER A 183 -42.03 10.32 -1.30
N GLY A 184 -42.41 10.46 -2.57
CA GLY A 184 -43.69 11.05 -3.00
C GLY A 184 -43.83 12.56 -2.73
N LYS A 185 -42.81 13.21 -2.13
CA LYS A 185 -42.86 14.65 -1.82
C LYS A 185 -42.65 15.49 -3.08
N LYS A 186 -43.41 16.58 -3.19
CA LYS A 186 -43.29 17.60 -4.25
C LYS A 186 -42.86 18.93 -3.64
N ILE A 187 -42.06 19.68 -4.39
CA ILE A 187 -41.72 21.07 -4.08
C ILE A 187 -41.90 21.89 -5.36
N SER A 188 -42.81 22.85 -5.33
CA SER A 188 -43.09 23.76 -6.43
C SER A 188 -42.49 25.13 -6.13
N ILE A 189 -41.69 25.66 -7.04
CA ILE A 189 -41.07 26.99 -6.93
C ILE A 189 -41.75 27.95 -7.91
N GLU A 190 -42.43 28.96 -7.39
CA GLU A 190 -42.94 30.11 -8.15
C GLU A 190 -41.89 31.23 -8.15
N LYS A 191 -41.68 31.87 -9.31
CA LYS A 191 -40.78 33.03 -9.49
C LYS A 191 -41.45 34.09 -10.36
N ASN A 192 -41.53 35.32 -9.86
CA ASN A 192 -41.98 36.46 -10.67
C ASN A 192 -40.87 36.94 -11.64
N GLU A 193 -41.25 37.74 -12.64
CA GLU A 193 -40.31 38.22 -13.66
C GLU A 193 -39.12 39.02 -13.10
N ALA A 194 -39.31 39.78 -12.02
CA ALA A 194 -38.25 40.61 -11.44
C ALA A 194 -37.18 39.75 -10.76
N GLU A 195 -37.62 38.71 -10.04
CA GLU A 195 -36.74 37.72 -9.43
C GLU A 195 -35.98 36.92 -10.50
N LEU A 196 -36.70 36.38 -11.49
CA LEU A 196 -36.09 35.61 -12.59
C LEU A 196 -35.07 36.45 -13.37
N ARG A 197 -35.34 37.75 -13.59
CA ARG A 197 -34.41 38.69 -14.23
C ARG A 197 -33.14 38.90 -13.40
N SER A 198 -33.26 38.97 -12.07
CA SER A 198 -32.11 39.07 -11.16
C SER A 198 -31.28 37.80 -11.17
N ASP A 199 -31.92 36.63 -11.03
CA ASP A 199 -31.24 35.33 -11.04
C ASP A 199 -30.49 35.09 -12.36
N MET A 200 -31.11 35.44 -13.50
CA MET A 200 -30.49 35.33 -14.81
C MET A 200 -29.30 36.26 -14.99
N GLU A 201 -29.25 37.40 -14.32
CA GLU A 201 -28.08 38.28 -14.30
C GLU A 201 -26.93 37.68 -13.48
N ASP A 202 -27.23 37.02 -12.37
CA ASP A 202 -26.23 36.29 -11.59
C ASP A 202 -25.72 35.04 -12.31
N VAL A 203 -26.57 34.34 -13.09
CA VAL A 203 -26.15 33.27 -14.01
C VAL A 203 -25.17 33.79 -15.07
N LYS A 204 -25.42 34.97 -15.68
CA LYS A 204 -24.47 35.59 -16.63
C LYS A 204 -23.12 35.88 -15.97
N LYS A 205 -23.12 36.51 -14.78
CA LYS A 205 -21.89 36.80 -14.02
C LYS A 205 -21.12 35.52 -13.71
N PHE A 206 -21.81 34.46 -13.31
CA PHE A 206 -21.22 33.16 -13.02
C PHE A 206 -20.59 32.51 -14.26
N ILE A 207 -21.27 32.57 -15.41
CA ILE A 207 -20.75 32.08 -16.70
C ILE A 207 -19.56 32.92 -17.18
N ALA A 208 -19.58 34.24 -16.97
CA ALA A 208 -18.45 35.11 -17.28
C ALA A 208 -17.21 34.74 -16.43
N ALA A 209 -17.39 34.57 -15.12
CA ALA A 209 -16.33 34.13 -14.22
C ALA A 209 -15.76 32.74 -14.62
N LEU A 210 -16.63 31.78 -14.93
CA LEU A 210 -16.25 30.45 -15.43
C LEU A 210 -15.44 30.53 -16.73
N ARG A 211 -15.83 31.40 -17.68
CA ARG A 211 -15.11 31.58 -18.95
C ARG A 211 -13.76 32.27 -18.79
N SER A 212 -13.58 33.06 -17.73
CA SER A 212 -12.29 33.70 -17.37
C SER A 212 -11.38 32.83 -16.50
N ASP A 213 -11.90 31.78 -15.87
CA ASP A 213 -11.07 30.81 -15.13
C ASP A 213 -10.21 30.01 -16.12
N GLY A 214 -8.92 30.33 -16.20
CA GLY A 214 -7.95 29.58 -17.00
C GLY A 214 -7.36 28.39 -16.25
N GLU A 215 -7.41 28.40 -14.92
CA GLU A 215 -6.70 27.45 -14.07
C GLU A 215 -7.58 26.27 -13.66
N PHE A 216 -8.90 26.47 -13.52
CA PHE A 216 -9.87 25.52 -13.00
C PHE A 216 -9.42 24.89 -11.70
N PHE A 217 -9.07 25.73 -10.72
CA PHE A 217 -8.53 25.27 -9.46
C PHE A 217 -9.56 24.38 -8.73
N PRO A 218 -9.18 23.19 -8.24
CA PRO A 218 -10.11 22.29 -7.56
C PRO A 218 -10.65 22.90 -6.25
N THR A 219 -11.95 22.78 -6.02
CA THR A 219 -12.57 23.09 -4.72
C THR A 219 -12.70 21.79 -3.92
N PRO A 220 -11.79 21.52 -2.96
CA PRO A 220 -11.83 20.26 -2.21
C PRO A 220 -13.05 20.22 -1.28
N HIS A 221 -13.85 19.16 -1.38
CA HIS A 221 -15.05 18.97 -0.54
C HIS A 221 -15.12 17.55 0.01
N ARG A 222 -15.20 17.43 1.36
CA ARG A 222 -15.12 16.18 2.12
C ARG A 222 -16.02 15.05 1.59
N LEU A 223 -17.23 15.36 1.14
CA LEU A 223 -18.18 14.36 0.62
C LEU A 223 -18.05 14.13 -0.89
N TRP A 224 -17.74 15.16 -1.69
CA TRP A 224 -17.77 15.02 -3.15
C TRP A 224 -16.46 14.49 -3.73
N CYS A 225 -15.32 14.71 -3.07
CA CYS A 225 -14.04 14.15 -3.49
C CYS A 225 -14.00 12.62 -3.39
N LEU A 226 -14.61 12.04 -2.34
CA LEU A 226 -14.76 10.57 -2.18
C LEU A 226 -15.48 9.91 -3.36
N TYR A 227 -16.40 10.64 -4.00
CA TYR A 227 -17.22 10.16 -5.10
C TYR A 227 -16.93 10.90 -6.41
N CYS A 228 -15.70 11.40 -6.61
CA CYS A 228 -15.28 12.06 -7.84
C CYS A 228 -14.78 11.04 -8.86
N ASP A 229 -15.34 11.01 -10.07
CA ASP A 229 -14.90 10.12 -11.17
C ASP A 229 -13.42 10.31 -11.50
N PHE A 230 -12.92 11.54 -11.36
CA PHE A 230 -11.57 11.93 -11.73
C PHE A 230 -10.57 11.89 -10.55
N ASN A 231 -10.90 11.20 -9.45
CA ASN A 231 -10.03 11.21 -8.27
C ASN A 231 -8.62 10.68 -8.57
N SER A 232 -8.51 9.66 -9.43
CA SER A 232 -7.23 9.07 -9.88
C SER A 232 -6.32 10.01 -10.70
N ILE A 233 -6.83 11.17 -11.14
CA ILE A 233 -6.08 12.21 -11.84
C ILE A 233 -6.22 13.59 -11.17
N CYS A 234 -6.77 13.65 -9.96
CA CYS A 234 -7.03 14.90 -9.26
C CYS A 234 -5.77 15.35 -8.47
N PRO A 235 -5.29 16.60 -8.61
CA PRO A 235 -4.12 17.08 -7.87
C PRO A 235 -4.36 17.26 -6.35
N LEU A 236 -5.60 17.03 -5.87
CA LEU A 236 -6.01 17.08 -4.45
C LEU A 236 -6.71 15.77 -4.00
N ALA A 237 -6.25 14.59 -4.44
CA ALA A 237 -6.98 13.31 -4.32
C ALA A 237 -7.19 12.74 -2.87
N GLY A 238 -7.90 13.50 -2.00
CA GLY A 238 -8.40 13.16 -0.65
C GLY A 238 -7.35 12.73 0.38
N MET A 239 -6.48 13.58 0.95
CA MET A 239 -6.66 14.94 1.49
C MET A 239 -7.67 14.97 2.62
N GLU A 240 -7.18 15.10 3.85
CA GLU A 240 -8.03 15.33 5.01
C GLU A 240 -8.51 16.78 5.03
N ILE A 241 -9.78 16.98 4.63
CA ILE A 241 -10.42 18.29 4.62
C ILE A 241 -11.18 18.48 5.94
N LYS A 242 -10.54 19.13 6.92
CA LYS A 242 -11.19 19.65 8.14
C LYS A 242 -10.77 21.10 8.40
N GLY A 243 -11.73 22.02 8.28
CA GLY A 243 -11.72 23.30 9.00
C GLY A 243 -10.70 24.37 8.57
N ILE A 244 -10.52 24.61 7.27
CA ILE A 244 -9.69 25.73 6.79
C ILE A 244 -10.57 26.93 6.42
N GLU A 245 -10.38 28.07 7.09
CA GLU A 245 -10.97 29.35 6.70
C GLU A 245 -10.37 29.84 5.37
N THR A 246 -11.23 30.37 4.49
CA THR A 246 -10.87 30.74 3.11
C THR A 246 -9.78 31.81 3.01
N SER A 247 -9.57 32.60 4.07
CA SER A 247 -8.54 33.65 4.14
C SER A 247 -7.11 33.14 4.37
N LYS A 248 -6.90 31.85 4.69
CA LYS A 248 -5.56 31.27 4.95
C LYS A 248 -5.04 30.37 3.82
N LEU A 249 -5.77 30.27 2.71
CA LEU A 249 -5.45 29.34 1.62
C LEU A 249 -4.38 29.86 0.65
N THR A 250 -4.20 31.18 0.51
CA THR A 250 -3.20 31.76 -0.41
C THR A 250 -1.75 31.43 -0.03
N ASP A 251 -1.44 31.37 1.27
CA ASP A 251 -0.05 31.23 1.74
C ASP A 251 0.41 29.75 1.83
N VAL A 252 -0.53 28.79 1.78
CA VAL A 252 -0.26 27.36 1.96
C VAL A 252 -0.22 26.59 0.63
N MET A 253 -0.81 27.13 -0.45
CA MET A 253 -1.19 26.34 -1.62
C MET A 253 -0.15 26.15 -2.75
N MET A 254 1.07 26.71 -2.64
CA MET A 254 2.03 26.66 -3.77
C MET A 254 2.83 25.35 -3.94
N THR A 255 2.95 24.47 -2.93
CA THR A 255 3.86 23.29 -3.00
C THR A 255 3.40 22.03 -2.20
N GLY A 256 2.22 22.07 -1.58
CA GLY A 256 1.87 21.13 -0.51
C GLY A 256 1.48 19.70 -0.94
N THR A 257 0.52 19.57 -1.86
CA THR A 257 -0.47 18.49 -1.75
C THR A 257 -0.20 17.24 -2.58
N GLU A 258 0.24 17.33 -3.84
CA GLU A 258 0.55 16.15 -4.68
C GLU A 258 1.65 15.29 -4.05
N ASN A 259 2.73 15.94 -3.58
CA ASN A 259 3.82 15.29 -2.87
C ASN A 259 3.35 14.51 -1.63
N ALA A 260 2.21 14.83 -1.01
CA ALA A 260 1.76 14.10 0.18
C ALA A 260 1.27 12.68 -0.14
N TYR A 261 0.66 12.46 -1.31
CA TYR A 261 0.15 11.14 -1.71
C TYR A 261 1.20 10.27 -2.31
N ASN A 262 2.04 10.84 -3.18
CA ASN A 262 3.16 10.09 -3.74
C ASN A 262 4.02 9.60 -2.57
N THR A 263 4.35 10.47 -1.61
CA THR A 263 4.99 10.06 -0.36
C THR A 263 4.18 9.04 0.45
N LEU A 264 2.84 9.13 0.57
CA LEU A 264 2.05 8.11 1.29
C LEU A 264 1.98 6.75 0.57
N TYR A 265 1.90 6.73 -0.76
CA TYR A 265 1.91 5.50 -1.57
C TYR A 265 3.31 4.89 -1.64
N GLU A 266 4.36 5.72 -1.72
CA GLU A 266 5.75 5.29 -1.62
C GLU A 266 6.04 4.75 -0.21
N ILE A 267 5.60 5.43 0.87
CA ILE A 267 5.68 4.93 2.25
C ILE A 267 4.91 3.61 2.42
N LEU A 268 3.71 3.49 1.82
CA LEU A 268 2.93 2.25 1.86
C LEU A 268 3.64 1.12 1.09
N GLY A 269 4.21 1.41 -0.08
CA GLY A 269 5.01 0.47 -0.86
C GLY A 269 6.28 0.04 -0.13
N VAL A 270 6.97 0.98 0.53
CA VAL A 270 8.09 0.71 1.44
C VAL A 270 7.65 -0.18 2.59
N SER A 271 6.50 0.08 3.21
CA SER A 271 5.94 -0.74 4.28
C SER A 271 5.69 -2.19 3.82
N THR A 272 5.10 -2.38 2.64
CA THR A 272 4.89 -3.74 2.09
C THR A 272 6.18 -4.44 1.69
N THR A 273 7.15 -3.70 1.13
CA THR A 273 8.45 -4.25 0.73
C THR A 273 9.29 -4.63 1.94
N LEU A 274 9.57 -3.69 2.84
CA LEU A 274 10.38 -3.93 4.03
C LEU A 274 9.70 -4.88 5.03
N GLY A 275 8.37 -4.89 5.10
CA GLY A 275 7.61 -5.80 5.95
C GLY A 275 7.72 -7.28 5.52
N GLY A 276 8.02 -7.54 4.24
CA GLY A 276 8.23 -8.90 3.72
C GLY A 276 9.67 -9.42 3.82
N ILE A 277 10.65 -8.55 4.09
CA ILE A 277 12.07 -8.93 4.12
C ILE A 277 12.49 -9.31 5.53
N LEU A 278 12.75 -10.61 5.72
CA LEU A 278 13.25 -11.16 6.98
C LEU A 278 14.77 -11.33 7.03
N ASP A 279 15.43 -11.39 5.88
CA ASP A 279 16.90 -11.45 5.80
C ASP A 279 17.53 -10.09 6.11
N PHE A 280 18.41 -10.06 7.11
CA PHE A 280 18.99 -8.83 7.64
C PHE A 280 19.90 -8.10 6.62
N GLU A 281 20.65 -8.83 5.79
CA GLU A 281 21.61 -8.25 4.83
C GLU A 281 20.93 -7.74 3.55
N ILE A 282 19.74 -8.26 3.25
CA ILE A 282 18.85 -7.68 2.23
C ILE A 282 18.15 -6.45 2.81
N LEU A 283 17.61 -6.56 4.03
CA LEU A 283 16.87 -5.49 4.68
C LEU A 283 17.72 -4.23 4.89
N THR A 284 18.97 -4.36 5.33
CA THR A 284 19.87 -3.20 5.50
C THR A 284 20.13 -2.44 4.20
N LYS A 285 20.20 -3.13 3.05
CA LYS A 285 20.39 -2.48 1.74
C LYS A 285 19.14 -1.71 1.29
N GLU A 286 17.97 -2.32 1.43
CA GLU A 286 16.71 -1.64 1.11
C GLU A 286 16.46 -0.43 2.04
N ILE A 287 16.82 -0.52 3.32
CA ILE A 287 16.78 0.62 4.25
C ILE A 287 17.64 1.78 3.74
N ILE A 288 18.86 1.51 3.25
CA ILE A 288 19.75 2.54 2.70
C ILE A 288 19.13 3.21 1.48
N GLU A 289 18.64 2.43 0.50
CA GLU A 289 18.05 2.99 -0.73
C GLU A 289 16.77 3.79 -0.45
N VAL A 290 15.92 3.33 0.47
CA VAL A 290 14.74 4.08 0.95
C VAL A 290 15.15 5.40 1.60
N PHE A 291 16.03 5.38 2.60
CA PHE A 291 16.40 6.63 3.28
C PHE A 291 17.17 7.59 2.35
N ARG A 292 17.94 7.06 1.40
CA ARG A 292 18.61 7.83 0.34
C ARG A 292 17.60 8.54 -0.58
N SER A 293 16.58 7.84 -1.07
CA SER A 293 15.61 8.42 -2.02
C SER A 293 14.78 9.54 -1.40
N PHE A 294 14.37 9.38 -0.13
CA PHE A 294 13.51 10.34 0.57
C PHE A 294 14.26 11.52 1.22
N SER A 295 15.56 11.39 1.53
CA SER A 295 16.32 12.46 2.21
C SER A 295 17.13 13.36 1.26
N GLY A 296 17.47 12.87 0.06
CA GLY A 296 18.43 13.53 -0.82
C GLY A 296 19.83 13.64 -0.20
N CYS A 297 20.20 12.73 0.71
CA CYS A 297 21.48 12.78 1.42
C CYS A 297 22.70 12.64 0.49
N SER A 298 23.75 13.41 0.75
CA SER A 298 25.06 13.18 0.14
C SER A 298 25.78 12.01 0.83
N LYS A 299 25.58 11.82 2.15
CA LYS A 299 26.11 10.69 2.92
C LYS A 299 25.06 10.12 3.88
N LEU A 300 25.03 8.79 3.99
CA LEU A 300 24.19 8.04 4.93
C LEU A 300 25.03 6.94 5.59
N LEU A 301 24.93 6.83 6.91
CA LEU A 301 25.55 5.75 7.69
C LEU A 301 24.49 5.08 8.58
N LEU A 302 24.31 3.78 8.43
CA LEU A 302 23.46 2.95 9.29
C LEU A 302 24.34 2.20 10.29
N PHE A 303 24.27 2.59 11.55
CA PHE A 303 24.89 1.90 12.68
C PHE A 303 23.86 0.99 13.38
N MET A 304 24.28 -0.20 13.76
CA MET A 304 23.45 -1.17 14.50
C MET A 304 24.12 -1.52 15.83
N LYS A 305 23.34 -1.53 16.90
CA LYS A 305 23.78 -1.82 18.26
C LYS A 305 23.82 -3.34 18.46
N SER A 306 24.99 -3.85 18.81
CA SER A 306 25.18 -5.26 19.15
C SER A 306 24.56 -5.62 20.51
N VAL A 307 24.45 -6.92 20.79
CA VAL A 307 23.98 -7.45 22.09
C VAL A 307 24.81 -6.91 23.28
N LYS A 308 26.08 -6.56 23.04
CA LYS A 308 26.99 -5.96 24.05
C LYS A 308 26.82 -4.44 24.22
N GLY A 309 25.85 -3.83 23.55
CA GLY A 309 25.61 -2.38 23.61
C GLY A 309 26.52 -1.54 22.71
N VAL A 310 27.39 -2.15 21.90
CA VAL A 310 28.34 -1.43 21.02
C VAL A 310 27.73 -1.26 19.63
N PHE A 311 27.74 -0.04 19.09
CA PHE A 311 27.35 0.31 17.72
C PHE A 311 28.42 -0.08 16.70
N TYR A 312 27.98 -0.74 15.63
CA TYR A 312 28.80 -1.08 14.48
C TYR A 312 28.14 -0.61 13.18
N LEU A 313 28.96 -0.08 12.28
CA LEU A 313 28.53 0.30 10.94
C LEU A 313 28.07 -0.96 10.17
N ARG A 314 26.90 -0.86 9.52
CA ARG A 314 26.27 -1.93 8.74
C ARG A 314 25.82 -1.49 7.35
N GLY A 315 25.50 -0.21 7.19
CA GLY A 315 25.16 0.38 5.90
C GLY A 315 25.91 1.69 5.67
N VAL A 316 26.33 1.92 4.43
CA VAL A 316 27.00 3.16 4.00
C VAL A 316 26.51 3.54 2.62
N TRP A 317 26.21 4.83 2.44
CA TRP A 317 26.07 5.46 1.14
C TRP A 317 26.85 6.78 1.12
N GLY A 318 27.52 7.08 0.01
CA GLY A 318 28.23 8.35 -0.22
C GLY A 318 29.52 8.60 0.56
N ALA A 319 29.87 7.74 1.54
CA ALA A 319 31.16 7.80 2.23
C ALA A 319 32.17 6.79 1.65
N THR A 320 33.45 7.15 1.62
CA THR A 320 34.53 6.26 1.19
C THR A 320 34.85 5.19 2.24
N ALA A 321 35.62 4.16 1.88
CA ALA A 321 36.09 3.16 2.85
C ALA A 321 36.95 3.77 3.98
N VAL A 322 37.72 4.82 3.68
CA VAL A 322 38.54 5.53 4.68
C VAL A 322 37.66 6.32 5.64
N GLU A 323 36.70 7.08 5.12
CA GLU A 323 35.71 7.83 5.93
C GLU A 323 34.85 6.89 6.78
N SER A 324 34.46 5.73 6.23
CA SER A 324 33.69 4.69 6.94
C SER A 324 34.47 4.10 8.12
N ALA A 325 35.77 3.83 7.93
CA ALA A 325 36.66 3.37 8.99
C ALA A 325 36.89 4.45 10.05
N ALA A 326 37.10 5.71 9.63
CA ALA A 326 37.24 6.84 10.55
C ALA A 326 35.98 7.06 11.40
N ALA A 327 34.79 7.00 10.79
CA ALA A 327 33.51 7.08 11.50
C ALA A 327 33.34 5.93 12.52
N GLN A 328 33.68 4.70 12.13
CA GLN A 328 33.63 3.55 13.04
C GLN A 328 34.61 3.69 14.21
N ASN A 329 35.78 4.30 14.01
CA ASN A 329 36.74 4.58 15.09
C ASN A 329 36.19 5.64 16.06
N VAL A 330 35.67 6.76 15.57
CA VAL A 330 35.08 7.83 16.41
C VAL A 330 33.94 7.29 17.27
N ILE A 331 33.03 6.50 16.68
CA ILE A 331 31.95 5.86 17.44
C ILE A 331 32.49 4.79 18.40
N GLY A 332 33.55 4.06 18.01
CA GLY A 332 34.23 3.09 18.86
C GLY A 332 34.82 3.72 20.13
N GLU A 333 35.40 4.91 20.02
CA GLU A 333 35.95 5.69 21.14
C GLU A 333 34.87 6.35 22.00
N ASN A 334 33.78 6.85 21.39
CA ASN A 334 32.68 7.47 22.10
C ASN A 334 31.30 7.02 21.56
N GLN A 335 30.73 6.01 22.23
CA GLN A 335 29.42 5.44 21.89
C GLN A 335 28.25 6.41 22.19
N GLU A 336 28.41 7.30 23.19
CA GLU A 336 27.38 8.28 23.60
C GLU A 336 27.05 9.28 22.48
N ILE A 337 27.92 9.42 21.46
CA ILE A 337 27.63 10.18 20.24
C ILE A 337 26.32 9.70 19.61
N LEU A 338 26.03 8.40 19.57
CA LEU A 338 24.82 7.86 18.93
C LEU A 338 23.66 7.57 19.90
N GLU A 339 23.82 7.76 21.21
CA GLU A 339 22.79 7.42 22.20
C GLU A 339 21.75 8.53 22.38
N CYS A 340 20.59 8.38 21.76
CA CYS A 340 19.51 9.37 21.84
C CYS A 340 18.42 8.94 22.84
N LYS A 341 17.58 9.89 23.26
CA LYS A 341 16.36 9.60 24.02
C LYS A 341 15.22 9.22 23.08
N MET A 342 14.28 8.42 23.56
CA MET A 342 13.19 7.80 22.79
C MET A 342 12.22 8.77 22.07
N SER A 343 12.36 10.08 22.27
CA SER A 343 11.40 11.12 21.87
C SER A 343 11.78 11.88 20.58
N GLY A 344 12.31 11.19 19.57
CA GLY A 344 12.32 11.66 18.17
C GLY A 344 13.69 11.94 17.55
N ILE A 345 13.65 12.36 16.29
CA ILE A 345 14.82 12.74 15.48
C ILE A 345 15.47 14.00 16.05
N GLU A 346 16.76 13.92 16.42
CA GLU A 346 17.55 15.05 16.88
C GLU A 346 18.11 15.82 15.67
N LYS A 347 17.67 17.08 15.52
CA LYS A 347 18.23 18.04 14.55
C LYS A 347 19.29 18.87 15.26
N GLU A 348 20.54 18.48 15.06
CA GLU A 348 21.69 19.00 15.80
C GLU A 348 22.59 19.86 14.88
N PRO A 349 23.09 21.01 15.35
CA PRO A 349 24.09 21.77 14.61
C PRO A 349 25.34 20.93 14.36
N LEU A 350 25.93 21.00 13.17
CA LEU A 350 27.20 20.32 12.86
C LEU A 350 28.36 20.76 13.77
N GLU A 351 28.28 21.99 14.29
CA GLU A 351 29.22 22.58 15.26
C GLU A 351 28.97 22.13 16.71
N SER A 352 27.92 21.35 16.97
CA SER A 352 27.67 20.70 18.26
C SER A 352 28.88 19.84 18.62
N ALA A 353 29.53 20.14 19.76
CA ALA A 353 30.74 19.45 20.21
C ALA A 353 30.57 17.92 20.32
N ARG A 354 29.32 17.45 20.48
CA ARG A 354 28.95 16.04 20.53
C ARG A 354 29.17 15.31 19.18
N TYR A 355 28.94 15.97 18.05
CA TYR A 355 28.91 15.33 16.73
C TYR A 355 30.00 15.82 15.77
N SER A 356 30.67 16.93 16.09
CA SER A 356 31.72 17.52 15.25
C SER A 356 32.81 16.52 14.84
N ALA A 357 33.23 15.62 15.76
CA ALA A 357 34.19 14.56 15.47
C ALA A 357 33.69 13.55 14.43
N LEU A 358 32.41 13.13 14.52
CA LEU A 358 31.81 12.18 13.57
C LEU A 358 31.69 12.82 12.18
N PHE A 359 31.17 14.04 12.09
CA PHE A 359 30.97 14.72 10.82
C PHE A 359 32.30 15.12 10.15
N SER A 360 33.33 15.47 10.93
CA SER A 360 34.70 15.64 10.45
C SER A 360 35.29 14.33 9.90
N ALA A 361 35.08 13.20 10.59
CA ALA A 361 35.57 11.89 10.14
C ALA A 361 34.94 11.42 8.82
N ILE A 362 33.70 11.84 8.51
CA ILE A 362 33.05 11.61 7.21
C ILE A 362 33.17 12.80 6.25
N ASN A 363 34.07 13.76 6.52
CA ASN A 363 34.36 14.91 5.67
C ASN A 363 33.11 15.68 5.20
N VAL A 364 32.18 15.95 6.12
CA VAL A 364 30.99 16.77 5.88
C VAL A 364 31.29 18.21 6.25
N SER A 365 31.11 19.14 5.30
CA SER A 365 31.30 20.58 5.51
C SER A 365 30.45 21.12 6.68
N PRO A 366 30.94 22.06 7.51
CA PRO A 366 30.15 22.72 8.55
C PRO A 366 28.91 23.46 8.00
N ALA A 367 28.93 23.87 6.73
CA ALA A 367 27.82 24.54 6.05
C ALA A 367 26.70 23.57 5.55
N SER A 368 26.85 22.27 5.81
CA SER A 368 25.88 21.23 5.43
C SER A 368 24.67 21.20 6.37
N SER A 369 23.76 20.25 6.13
CA SER A 369 22.72 19.85 7.08
C SER A 369 22.84 18.38 7.44
N ALA A 370 22.68 18.05 8.72
CA ALA A 370 22.69 16.68 9.21
C ALA A 370 21.51 16.38 10.14
N ILE A 371 21.17 15.10 10.21
CA ILE A 371 20.13 14.51 11.05
C ILE A 371 20.64 13.21 11.66
N ILE A 372 20.23 12.92 12.89
CA ILE A 372 20.44 11.63 13.54
C ILE A 372 19.07 11.03 13.92
N ILE A 373 18.81 9.84 13.39
CA ILE A 373 17.55 9.10 13.54
C ILE A 373 17.85 7.85 14.37
N PRO A 374 17.55 7.85 15.67
CA PRO A 374 17.66 6.63 16.48
C PRO A 374 16.59 5.62 16.07
N LEU A 375 16.94 4.34 16.10
CA LEU A 375 16.03 3.22 15.81
C LEU A 375 15.83 2.40 17.09
N TYR A 376 14.58 2.32 17.56
CA TYR A 376 14.18 1.57 18.75
C TYR A 376 13.40 0.30 18.44
N ALA A 377 13.61 -0.73 19.27
CA ALA A 377 12.71 -1.86 19.43
C ALA A 377 12.48 -2.10 20.93
N ARG A 378 11.21 -2.19 21.34
CA ARG A 378 10.80 -2.44 22.74
C ARG A 378 11.55 -1.54 23.75
N GLU A 379 11.51 -0.23 23.49
CA GLU A 379 12.17 0.85 24.27
C GLU A 379 13.72 0.82 24.28
N LYS A 380 14.37 -0.15 23.62
CA LYS A 380 15.83 -0.23 23.49
C LYS A 380 16.27 0.28 22.12
N GLN A 381 17.30 1.13 22.08
CA GLN A 381 17.90 1.58 20.83
C GLN A 381 18.69 0.43 20.18
N ILE A 382 18.21 -0.07 19.04
CA ILE A 382 18.82 -1.16 18.26
C ILE A 382 19.74 -0.65 17.15
N GLY A 383 19.65 0.63 16.79
CA GLY A 383 20.47 1.23 15.73
C GLY A 383 20.30 2.74 15.64
N THR A 384 20.97 3.33 14.66
CA THR A 384 20.94 4.77 14.35
C THR A 384 21.25 4.98 12.87
N ILE A 385 20.44 5.78 12.20
CA ILE A 385 20.73 6.29 10.85
C ILE A 385 21.25 7.72 10.98
N VAL A 386 22.44 7.97 10.46
CA VAL A 386 23.03 9.31 10.32
C VAL A 386 22.85 9.74 8.87
N LEU A 387 22.22 10.89 8.65
CA LEU A 387 22.03 11.50 7.34
C LEU A 387 22.77 12.83 7.28
N ALA A 388 23.52 13.07 6.21
CA ALA A 388 24.13 14.36 5.92
C ALA A 388 23.88 14.76 4.46
N ARG A 389 23.64 16.05 4.22
CA ARG A 389 23.52 16.64 2.88
C ARG A 389 24.22 17.98 2.78
N GLU A 390 24.93 18.21 1.68
CA GLU A 390 25.55 19.50 1.35
C GLU A 390 24.50 20.44 0.72
N ALA A 391 23.42 20.69 1.45
CA ALA A 391 22.24 21.43 1.00
C ALA A 391 21.49 22.03 2.19
N ASP A 392 20.40 22.75 1.89
CA ASP A 392 19.53 23.41 2.86
C ASP A 392 19.10 22.51 4.02
N VAL A 393 18.83 23.15 5.15
CA VAL A 393 18.45 22.46 6.37
C VAL A 393 17.14 21.68 6.21
N PHE A 394 17.11 20.44 6.67
CA PHE A 394 15.90 19.60 6.60
C PHE A 394 14.67 20.31 7.18
N THR A 395 13.60 20.28 6.39
CA THR A 395 12.30 20.90 6.65
C THR A 395 11.46 20.05 7.60
N GLN A 396 10.46 20.65 8.25
CA GLN A 396 9.50 19.89 9.08
C GLN A 396 8.77 18.79 8.29
N ARG A 397 8.55 18.99 6.99
CA ARG A 397 7.93 17.98 6.12
C ARG A 397 8.83 16.76 5.94
N GLU A 398 10.08 16.97 5.56
CA GLU A 398 11.07 15.89 5.42
C GLU A 398 11.26 15.16 6.75
N MET A 399 11.31 15.89 7.86
CA MET A 399 11.38 15.32 9.21
C MET A 399 10.19 14.41 9.54
N ILE A 400 8.96 14.77 9.17
CA ILE A 400 7.78 13.90 9.35
C ILE A 400 7.92 12.62 8.53
N VAL A 401 8.31 12.72 7.25
CA VAL A 401 8.49 11.58 6.35
C VAL A 401 9.58 10.63 6.87
N LEU A 402 10.74 11.17 7.26
CA LEU A 402 11.85 10.39 7.81
C LEU A 402 11.49 9.72 9.15
N ASN A 403 10.68 10.36 10.00
CA ASN A 403 10.12 9.72 11.21
C ASN A 403 9.18 8.56 10.85
N THR A 404 8.29 8.72 9.87
CA THR A 404 7.37 7.65 9.43
C THR A 404 8.15 6.45 8.86
N LEU A 405 9.16 6.71 8.03
CA LEU A 405 10.05 5.67 7.49
C LEU A 405 10.84 4.98 8.61
N ALA A 406 11.36 5.73 9.59
CA ALA A 406 12.07 5.17 10.74
C ALA A 406 11.17 4.22 11.53
N ASN A 407 9.91 4.56 11.76
CA ASN A 407 8.95 3.70 12.46
C ASN A 407 8.69 2.39 11.70
N ILE A 408 8.57 2.42 10.38
CA ILE A 408 8.45 1.21 9.55
C ILE A 408 9.72 0.35 9.65
N VAL A 409 10.90 0.99 9.49
CA VAL A 409 12.20 0.32 9.57
C VAL A 409 12.45 -0.32 10.93
N GLN A 410 12.06 0.33 12.03
CA GLN A 410 12.11 -0.24 13.38
C GLN A 410 11.33 -1.55 13.48
N ILE A 411 10.10 -1.59 12.94
CA ILE A 411 9.24 -2.80 12.97
C ILE A 411 9.86 -3.91 12.09
N SER A 412 10.32 -3.58 10.88
CA SER A 412 10.98 -4.55 10.00
C SER A 412 12.28 -5.09 10.60
N LEU A 413 13.09 -4.24 11.25
CA LEU A 413 14.31 -4.66 11.93
C LEU A 413 14.01 -5.52 13.17
N ASP A 414 13.03 -5.18 14.00
CA ASP A 414 12.64 -6.03 15.15
C ASP A 414 12.16 -7.40 14.66
N ASN A 415 11.34 -7.43 13.60
CA ASN A 415 10.90 -8.67 12.94
C ASN A 415 12.07 -9.48 12.37
N SER A 416 13.02 -8.86 11.66
CA SER A 416 14.18 -9.53 11.08
C SER A 416 15.16 -10.03 12.15
N ILE A 417 15.38 -9.26 13.21
CA ILE A 417 16.21 -9.65 14.37
C ILE A 417 15.56 -10.83 15.10
N HIS A 418 14.25 -10.77 15.39
CA HIS A 418 13.52 -11.86 16.03
C HIS A 418 13.42 -13.11 15.16
N TYR A 419 13.21 -12.95 13.84
CA TYR A 419 13.27 -14.06 12.91
C TYR A 419 14.66 -14.69 12.92
N THR A 420 15.72 -13.88 12.81
CA THR A 420 17.11 -14.35 12.87
C THR A 420 17.40 -15.10 14.17
N GLN A 421 17.00 -14.58 15.33
CA GLN A 421 17.08 -15.26 16.63
C GLN A 421 16.27 -16.57 16.67
N ALA A 422 15.09 -16.60 16.04
CA ALA A 422 14.24 -17.79 15.96
C ALA A 422 14.73 -18.84 14.95
N ILE A 423 15.63 -18.47 14.02
CA ILE A 423 16.16 -19.38 13.00
C ILE A 423 17.67 -19.66 13.11
N ILE A 424 18.42 -19.01 14.00
CA ILE A 424 19.85 -19.21 14.23
C ILE A 424 20.11 -19.72 15.65
N ASP A 425 21.01 -20.69 15.78
CA ASP A 425 21.57 -21.15 17.04
C ASP A 425 22.61 -20.13 17.55
N ASP A 426 22.32 -19.47 18.67
CA ASP A 426 23.14 -18.38 19.24
C ASP A 426 24.61 -18.77 19.50
N LEU A 427 24.88 -20.05 19.77
CA LEU A 427 26.23 -20.54 20.03
C LEU A 427 27.04 -20.69 18.74
N THR A 428 26.52 -21.39 17.74
CA THR A 428 27.27 -21.80 16.55
C THR A 428 27.09 -20.88 15.34
N GLY A 429 26.09 -19.99 15.37
CA GLY A 429 25.72 -19.15 14.24
C GLY A 429 25.26 -19.96 13.02
N LEU A 430 24.67 -21.14 13.24
CA LEU A 430 24.06 -22.01 12.23
C LEU A 430 22.55 -21.93 12.28
N LYS A 431 21.86 -22.46 11.26
CA LYS A 431 20.40 -22.52 11.30
C LYS A 431 19.90 -23.51 12.37
N VAL A 432 18.73 -23.28 12.96
CA VAL A 432 18.10 -24.23 13.89
C VAL A 432 17.29 -25.30 13.14
N ARG A 433 17.01 -26.42 13.82
CA ARG A 433 16.18 -27.54 13.33
C ARG A 433 14.93 -27.11 12.56
N LYS A 434 14.10 -26.23 13.13
CA LYS A 434 12.83 -25.79 12.51
C LYS A 434 13.01 -25.11 11.15
N TYR A 435 14.09 -24.35 10.97
CA TYR A 435 14.42 -23.73 9.69
C TYR A 435 14.87 -24.78 8.66
N PHE A 436 15.70 -25.74 9.11
CA PHE A 436 16.18 -26.83 8.28
C PHE A 436 15.03 -27.71 7.75
N GLU A 437 14.11 -28.13 8.61
CA GLU A 437 12.92 -28.91 8.24
C GLU A 437 12.00 -28.17 7.27
N GLY A 438 11.92 -26.84 7.37
CA GLY A 438 11.24 -25.98 6.39
C GLY A 438 11.88 -26.06 5.00
N ARG A 439 13.18 -25.80 4.92
CA ARG A 439 13.94 -25.83 3.65
C ARG A 439 14.03 -27.22 3.02
N LEU A 440 14.10 -28.27 3.83
CA LEU A 440 14.04 -29.66 3.37
C LEU A 440 12.66 -29.99 2.77
N ARG A 441 11.56 -29.50 3.35
CA ARG A 441 10.21 -29.65 2.76
C ARG A 441 10.13 -28.98 1.39
N GLU A 442 10.67 -27.76 1.27
CA GLU A 442 10.69 -27.02 0.00
C GLU A 442 11.54 -27.72 -1.07
N GLU A 443 12.71 -28.27 -0.70
CA GLU A 443 13.56 -29.01 -1.65
C GLU A 443 12.96 -30.38 -2.04
N LEU A 444 12.25 -31.07 -1.13
CA LEU A 444 11.49 -32.29 -1.45
C LEU A 444 10.39 -32.02 -2.49
N GLU A 445 9.64 -30.92 -2.37
CA GLU A 445 8.62 -30.56 -3.36
C GLU A 445 9.24 -30.10 -4.69
N ARG A 446 10.40 -29.43 -4.65
CA ARG A 446 11.19 -29.11 -5.85
C ARG A 446 11.67 -30.38 -6.56
N PHE A 447 12.22 -31.32 -5.82
CA PHE A 447 12.68 -32.64 -6.28
C PHE A 447 11.56 -33.43 -6.97
N LYS A 448 10.39 -33.55 -6.31
CA LYS A 448 9.20 -34.21 -6.88
C LYS A 448 8.71 -33.57 -8.18
N ARG A 449 8.87 -32.25 -8.32
CA ARG A 449 8.34 -31.48 -9.46
C ARG A 449 9.29 -31.41 -10.66
N PHE A 450 10.59 -31.42 -10.43
CA PHE A 450 11.61 -31.13 -11.44
C PHE A 450 12.63 -32.27 -11.65
N GLU A 451 12.50 -33.38 -10.93
CA GLU A 451 13.40 -34.55 -11.01
C GLU A 451 14.89 -34.18 -10.83
N THR A 452 15.16 -33.14 -10.03
CA THR A 452 16.51 -32.77 -9.61
C THR A 452 17.12 -33.83 -8.68
N SER A 453 18.39 -33.72 -8.31
CA SER A 453 19.00 -34.55 -7.26
C SER A 453 19.33 -33.71 -6.03
N PHE A 454 19.23 -34.27 -4.83
CA PHE A 454 19.75 -33.64 -3.62
C PHE A 454 20.13 -34.69 -2.57
N ALA A 455 20.92 -34.27 -1.58
CA ALA A 455 21.35 -35.15 -0.50
C ALA A 455 21.26 -34.49 0.87
N LEU A 456 21.10 -35.32 1.90
CA LEU A 456 21.19 -34.97 3.30
C LEU A 456 22.45 -35.54 3.93
N LEU A 457 23.09 -34.74 4.78
CA LEU A 457 24.10 -35.19 5.74
C LEU A 457 23.55 -35.02 7.15
N MET A 458 23.83 -35.97 8.04
CA MET A 458 23.65 -35.82 9.48
C MET A 458 24.96 -36.17 10.18
N LEU A 459 25.45 -35.25 11.02
CA LEU A 459 26.79 -35.23 11.57
C LEU A 459 26.75 -35.13 13.09
N ASP A 460 27.71 -35.79 13.73
CA ASP A 460 27.85 -35.85 15.18
C ASP A 460 29.33 -35.74 15.58
N LEU A 461 29.63 -34.99 16.64
CA LEU A 461 30.98 -34.95 17.21
C LEU A 461 31.23 -36.17 18.09
N ASP A 462 32.17 -37.02 17.68
CA ASP A 462 32.42 -38.28 18.37
C ASP A 462 32.90 -38.03 19.81
N PHE A 463 32.21 -38.66 20.76
CA PHE A 463 32.49 -38.57 22.20
C PHE A 463 32.41 -37.16 22.79
N PHE A 464 31.66 -36.23 22.19
CA PHE A 464 31.56 -34.84 22.66
C PHE A 464 31.08 -34.72 24.12
N LYS A 465 30.15 -35.56 24.58
CA LYS A 465 29.82 -35.67 26.01
C LYS A 465 31.06 -35.86 26.91
N LYS A 466 32.02 -36.71 26.52
CA LYS A 466 33.25 -36.94 27.30
C LYS A 466 34.14 -35.69 27.35
N VAL A 467 34.13 -34.87 26.30
CA VAL A 467 34.82 -33.57 26.29
C VAL A 467 34.19 -32.62 27.31
N ASN A 468 32.85 -32.52 27.35
CA ASN A 468 32.13 -31.76 28.37
C ASN A 468 32.37 -32.27 29.79
N ASP A 469 32.30 -33.59 30.00
CA ASP A 469 32.52 -34.22 31.31
C ASP A 469 33.97 -34.00 31.83
N THR A 470 34.95 -33.83 30.93
CA THR A 470 36.38 -33.67 31.27
C THR A 470 36.81 -32.20 31.40
N HIS A 471 36.30 -31.31 30.54
CA HIS A 471 36.77 -29.92 30.41
C HIS A 471 35.69 -28.87 30.72
N GLY A 472 34.46 -29.29 31.02
CA GLY A 472 33.31 -28.44 31.29
C GLY A 472 32.63 -27.90 30.04
N HIS A 473 31.33 -27.59 30.16
CA HIS A 473 30.52 -27.03 29.07
C HIS A 473 31.15 -25.80 28.37
N PRO A 474 31.77 -24.83 29.06
CA PRO A 474 32.38 -23.68 28.39
C PRO A 474 33.54 -24.04 27.44
N PHE A 475 34.16 -25.22 27.61
CA PHE A 475 35.15 -25.73 26.66
C PHE A 475 34.47 -26.42 25.48
N GLY A 476 33.43 -27.23 25.72
CA GLY A 476 32.61 -27.83 24.67
C GLY A 476 31.95 -26.79 23.76
N ASP A 477 31.50 -25.66 24.31
CA ASP A 477 30.93 -24.55 23.56
C ASP A 477 31.93 -23.98 22.53
N LYS A 478 33.20 -23.82 22.91
CA LYS A 478 34.27 -23.42 21.97
C LYS A 478 34.51 -24.45 20.87
N ILE A 479 34.42 -25.74 21.21
CA ILE A 479 34.55 -26.82 20.24
C ILE A 479 33.40 -26.78 19.22
N LEU A 480 32.17 -26.55 19.66
CA LEU A 480 31.00 -26.42 18.76
C LEU A 480 31.14 -25.22 17.81
N ILE A 481 31.68 -24.10 18.29
CA ILE A 481 32.01 -22.92 17.47
C ILE A 481 33.09 -23.27 16.42
N GLN A 482 34.16 -23.94 16.83
CA GLN A 482 35.23 -24.35 15.90
C GLN A 482 34.71 -25.35 14.86
N PHE A 483 33.90 -26.32 15.29
CA PHE A 483 33.27 -27.30 14.39
C PHE A 483 32.35 -26.62 13.39
N SER A 484 31.47 -25.71 13.82
CA SER A 484 30.55 -25.00 12.92
C SER A 484 31.28 -24.20 11.83
N LYS A 485 32.46 -23.65 12.15
CA LYS A 485 33.33 -23.00 11.18
C LYS A 485 33.89 -24.00 10.17
N ILE A 486 34.43 -25.14 10.60
CA ILE A 486 34.94 -26.20 9.70
C ILE A 486 33.85 -26.68 8.75
N LEU A 487 32.60 -26.84 9.24
CA LEU A 487 31.46 -27.23 8.41
C LEU A 487 31.13 -26.17 7.35
N LYS A 488 31.11 -24.87 7.72
CA LYS A 488 30.93 -23.75 6.77
C LYS A 488 32.02 -23.73 5.71
N ASP A 489 33.29 -23.79 6.12
CA ASP A 489 34.46 -23.76 5.23
C ASP A 489 34.54 -25.00 4.31
N SER A 490 33.85 -26.09 4.66
CA SER A 490 33.81 -27.35 3.89
C SER A 490 32.63 -27.45 2.92
N LEU A 491 31.64 -26.57 2.97
CA LEU A 491 30.40 -26.62 2.18
C LEU A 491 30.31 -25.46 1.18
N ARG A 492 29.40 -25.58 0.21
CA ARG A 492 29.12 -24.52 -0.79
C ARG A 492 28.16 -23.50 -0.18
N ASN A 493 28.18 -22.26 -0.67
CA ASN A 493 27.24 -21.21 -0.22
C ASN A 493 25.75 -21.54 -0.45
N ILE A 494 25.43 -22.48 -1.35
CA ILE A 494 24.06 -22.96 -1.61
C ILE A 494 23.64 -24.10 -0.67
N ASP A 495 24.59 -24.75 0.01
CA ASP A 495 24.33 -25.83 0.96
C ASP A 495 23.79 -25.24 2.27
N ILE A 496 22.72 -25.83 2.81
CA ILE A 496 22.07 -25.31 4.01
C ILE A 496 22.53 -26.12 5.22
N LEU A 497 23.20 -25.45 6.15
CA LEU A 497 23.79 -26.06 7.35
C LEU A 497 23.05 -25.63 8.62
N ALA A 498 22.68 -26.60 9.45
CA ALA A 498 21.94 -26.41 10.69
C ALA A 498 22.52 -27.20 11.86
N ARG A 499 22.29 -26.70 13.08
CA ARG A 499 22.42 -27.45 14.33
C ARG A 499 21.02 -27.91 14.74
N VAL A 500 20.86 -29.22 14.96
CA VAL A 500 19.55 -29.84 15.22
C VAL A 500 19.40 -30.40 16.63
N GLY A 501 20.51 -30.60 17.33
CA GLY A 501 20.58 -31.07 18.70
C GLY A 501 21.80 -30.52 19.45
N GLY A 502 22.14 -31.11 20.60
CA GLY A 502 23.25 -30.64 21.44
C GLY A 502 24.60 -30.73 20.74
N GLU A 503 24.90 -31.88 20.14
CA GLU A 503 26.14 -32.19 19.41
C GLU A 503 25.88 -32.60 17.94
N GLU A 504 24.64 -32.43 17.49
CA GLU A 504 24.10 -32.94 16.21
C GLU A 504 23.85 -31.81 15.20
N PHE A 505 24.31 -32.03 13.98
CA PHE A 505 24.27 -31.07 12.87
C PHE A 505 23.71 -31.74 11.62
N MET A 506 23.04 -30.98 10.76
CA MET A 506 22.54 -31.46 9.47
C MET A 506 22.93 -30.51 8.33
N ALA A 507 23.23 -31.08 7.17
CA ALA A 507 23.42 -30.33 5.94
C ALA A 507 22.48 -30.82 4.84
N LEU A 508 21.87 -29.90 4.12
CA LEU A 508 21.09 -30.13 2.91
C LEU A 508 21.93 -29.65 1.73
N LEU A 509 22.16 -30.55 0.76
CA LEU A 509 22.98 -30.34 -0.42
C LEU A 509 22.08 -30.37 -1.67
N PRO A 510 21.56 -29.22 -2.15
CA PRO A 510 20.82 -29.15 -3.41
C PRO A 510 21.69 -29.58 -4.59
N GLU A 511 21.07 -30.07 -5.66
CA GLU A 511 21.73 -30.40 -6.95
C GLU A 511 22.98 -31.28 -6.74
N THR A 512 22.80 -32.38 -6.00
CA THR A 512 23.89 -33.23 -5.51
C THR A 512 23.54 -34.71 -5.62
N ASP A 513 24.36 -35.47 -6.35
CA ASP A 513 24.26 -36.92 -6.46
C ASP A 513 24.96 -37.67 -5.32
N SER A 514 24.84 -39.01 -5.32
CA SER A 514 25.40 -39.88 -4.28
C SER A 514 26.93 -39.74 -4.11
N SER A 515 27.65 -39.70 -5.23
CA SER A 515 29.12 -39.56 -5.25
C SER A 515 29.57 -38.20 -4.70
N SER A 516 28.88 -37.13 -5.10
CA SER A 516 29.16 -35.76 -4.67
C SER A 516 28.83 -35.55 -3.20
N ALA A 517 27.72 -36.13 -2.72
CA ALA A 517 27.34 -36.12 -1.31
C ALA A 517 28.37 -36.84 -0.44
N TYR A 518 28.84 -38.02 -0.87
CA TYR A 518 29.93 -38.73 -0.18
C TYR A 518 31.22 -37.91 -0.16
N ASN A 519 31.60 -37.29 -1.27
CA ASN A 519 32.80 -36.45 -1.35
C ASN A 519 32.71 -35.21 -0.44
N ALA A 520 31.53 -34.60 -0.30
CA ALA A 520 31.30 -33.50 0.64
C ALA A 520 31.44 -33.97 2.10
N ALA A 521 30.79 -35.08 2.47
CA ALA A 521 30.92 -35.69 3.79
C ALA A 521 32.37 -36.10 4.11
N PHE A 522 33.09 -36.71 3.16
CA PHE A 522 34.48 -37.11 3.34
C PHE A 522 35.42 -35.91 3.52
N ARG A 523 35.19 -34.81 2.78
CA ARG A 523 35.91 -33.55 2.96
C ARG A 523 35.71 -32.98 4.36
N ILE A 524 34.48 -32.90 4.85
CA ILE A 524 34.18 -32.50 6.23
C ILE A 524 34.91 -33.41 7.22
N LYS A 525 34.75 -34.73 7.09
CA LYS A 525 35.38 -35.73 7.96
C LYS A 525 36.89 -35.53 8.05
N LYS A 526 37.55 -35.24 6.93
CA LYS A 526 39.00 -34.98 6.87
C LYS A 526 39.41 -33.61 7.43
N ALA A 527 38.61 -32.57 7.19
CA ALA A 527 38.87 -31.24 7.75
C ALA A 527 38.78 -31.26 9.30
N VAL A 528 37.82 -32.00 9.84
CA VAL A 528 37.62 -32.19 11.29
C VAL A 528 38.74 -33.05 11.89
N GLU A 529 39.04 -34.21 11.29
CA GLU A 529 40.12 -35.11 11.75
C GLU A 529 41.49 -34.42 11.82
N ASN A 530 41.77 -33.52 10.88
CA ASN A 530 43.02 -32.75 10.83
C ASN A 530 43.02 -31.48 11.71
N HIS A 531 41.88 -31.10 12.31
CA HIS A 531 41.79 -29.88 13.12
C HIS A 531 42.27 -30.13 14.56
N VAL A 532 42.94 -29.12 15.12
CA VAL A 532 43.32 -29.06 16.54
C VAL A 532 42.30 -28.19 17.25
N PHE A 533 41.40 -28.81 18.00
CA PHE A 533 40.34 -28.14 18.74
C PHE A 533 40.87 -27.59 20.08
N GLY A 534 40.27 -26.50 20.58
CA GLY A 534 40.62 -25.87 21.85
C GLY A 534 41.29 -24.49 21.70
N GLU A 535 41.85 -23.97 22.80
CA GLU A 535 42.46 -22.62 22.85
C GLU A 535 43.55 -22.54 23.93
N GLY A 536 44.63 -21.82 23.64
CA GLY A 536 45.71 -21.59 24.60
C GLY A 536 46.49 -22.86 24.95
N LYS A 537 46.45 -23.29 26.21
CA LYS A 537 47.21 -24.44 26.72
C LYS A 537 46.46 -25.79 26.67
N VAL A 538 45.18 -25.79 26.31
CA VAL A 538 44.36 -27.00 26.25
C VAL A 538 43.86 -27.19 24.83
N THR A 539 44.42 -28.19 24.16
CA THR A 539 44.12 -28.56 22.77
C THR A 539 43.91 -30.07 22.66
N LEU A 540 43.01 -30.50 21.78
CA LEU A 540 42.71 -31.91 21.56
C LEU A 540 42.23 -32.17 20.12
N HIS A 541 42.29 -33.43 19.69
CA HIS A 541 41.74 -33.89 18.42
C HIS A 541 40.37 -34.53 18.65
N ILE A 542 39.41 -34.22 17.78
CA ILE A 542 38.06 -34.78 17.80
C ILE A 542 37.73 -35.26 16.39
N THR A 543 36.96 -36.33 16.29
CA THR A 543 36.47 -36.87 15.02
C THR A 543 34.97 -36.62 14.88
N THR A 544 34.45 -36.83 13.66
CA THR A 544 33.01 -36.79 13.42
C THR A 544 32.55 -38.05 12.69
N SER A 545 31.40 -38.55 13.09
CA SER A 545 30.66 -39.58 12.37
C SER A 545 29.61 -38.91 11.48
N ILE A 546 29.45 -39.37 10.23
CA ILE A 546 28.54 -38.75 9.25
C ILE A 546 27.67 -39.81 8.57
N GLY A 547 26.36 -39.66 8.72
CA GLY A 547 25.35 -40.30 7.88
C GLY A 547 25.12 -39.49 6.60
N VAL A 548 24.98 -40.20 5.47
CA VAL A 548 24.71 -39.61 4.15
C VAL A 548 23.45 -40.26 3.58
N LEU A 549 22.49 -39.46 3.13
CA LEU A 549 21.33 -39.91 2.37
C LEU A 549 21.25 -39.10 1.06
N PRO A 550 21.73 -39.66 -0.06
CA PRO A 550 21.28 -39.24 -1.39
C PRO A 550 19.78 -39.52 -1.44
N VAL A 551 18.93 -38.50 -1.55
CA VAL A 551 17.49 -38.68 -1.36
C VAL A 551 16.89 -39.38 -2.58
N PRO A 552 16.27 -40.56 -2.41
CA PRO A 552 15.78 -41.34 -3.54
C PRO A 552 14.33 -40.94 -3.92
N PRO A 553 13.88 -41.24 -5.15
CA PRO A 553 12.55 -40.84 -5.65
C PRO A 553 11.37 -41.26 -4.77
N GLU A 554 11.47 -42.40 -4.07
CA GLU A 554 10.42 -42.92 -3.21
C GLU A 554 10.36 -42.30 -1.79
N CYS A 555 11.21 -41.31 -1.47
CA CYS A 555 11.16 -40.61 -0.19
C CYS A 555 10.01 -39.59 -0.19
N LEU A 556 8.94 -39.86 0.57
CA LEU A 556 7.69 -39.10 0.47
C LEU A 556 7.60 -37.91 1.42
N SER A 557 8.30 -37.96 2.56
CA SER A 557 8.20 -36.96 3.64
C SER A 557 9.55 -36.52 4.22
N VAL A 558 9.52 -35.38 4.93
CA VAL A 558 10.66 -34.83 5.69
C VAL A 558 11.08 -35.80 6.80
N ASP A 559 10.12 -36.35 7.55
CA ASP A 559 10.39 -37.24 8.69
C ASP A 559 11.06 -38.54 8.24
N GLU A 560 10.65 -39.08 7.08
CA GLU A 560 11.29 -40.25 6.46
C GLU A 560 12.73 -39.95 6.05
N ALA A 561 12.99 -38.79 5.44
CA ALA A 561 14.33 -38.39 5.04
C ALA A 561 15.27 -38.23 6.26
N ILE A 562 14.75 -37.68 7.36
CA ILE A 562 15.48 -37.52 8.63
C ILE A 562 15.75 -38.90 9.28
N ASP A 563 14.76 -39.77 9.39
CA ASP A 563 14.92 -41.14 9.94
C ASP A 563 15.93 -41.98 9.14
N ARG A 564 15.88 -41.91 7.80
CA ARG A 564 16.84 -42.60 6.92
C ARG A 564 18.28 -42.08 7.12
N VAL A 565 18.51 -40.77 7.21
CA VAL A 565 19.87 -40.22 7.41
C VAL A 565 20.38 -40.41 8.85
N ASP A 566 19.52 -40.40 9.86
CA ASP A 566 19.88 -40.73 11.25
C ASP A 566 20.31 -42.20 11.37
N LYS A 567 19.59 -43.14 10.75
CA LYS A 567 20.01 -44.55 10.66
C LYS A 567 21.39 -44.70 10.02
N ALA A 568 21.71 -43.87 9.03
CA ALA A 568 23.04 -43.85 8.41
C ALA A 568 24.13 -43.32 9.36
N LEU A 569 23.83 -42.27 10.13
CA LEU A 569 24.72 -41.75 11.17
C LEU A 569 24.91 -42.76 12.31
N TYR A 570 23.85 -43.40 12.79
CA TYR A 570 23.91 -44.46 13.79
C TYR A 570 24.81 -45.62 13.32
N CYS A 571 24.71 -46.00 12.04
CA CYS A 571 25.62 -46.96 11.43
C CYS A 571 27.10 -46.50 11.48
N ALA A 572 27.39 -45.22 11.25
CA ALA A 572 28.75 -44.67 11.41
C ALA A 572 29.23 -44.72 12.87
N LYS A 573 28.36 -44.33 13.82
CA LYS A 573 28.64 -44.37 15.26
C LYS A 573 28.96 -45.78 15.77
N GLN A 574 28.28 -46.81 15.24
CA GLN A 574 28.51 -48.21 15.62
C GLN A 574 29.74 -48.84 14.92
N ASN A 575 30.07 -48.42 13.70
CA ASN A 575 31.22 -48.94 12.92
C ASN A 575 32.57 -48.31 13.33
N GLY A 576 32.79 -48.09 14.62
CA GLY A 576 34.07 -47.56 15.13
C GLY A 576 34.27 -46.06 14.96
N ARG A 577 33.23 -45.30 14.57
CA ARG A 577 33.23 -43.83 14.48
C ARG A 577 34.19 -43.26 13.44
N ASN A 578 34.39 -41.93 13.40
CA ASN A 578 35.31 -41.25 12.50
C ASN A 578 35.14 -41.67 11.01
N CYS A 579 33.91 -41.89 10.57
CA CYS A 579 33.63 -42.45 9.26
C CYS A 579 32.35 -41.89 8.62
N VAL A 580 32.26 -42.07 7.30
CA VAL A 580 31.13 -41.65 6.46
C VAL A 580 30.38 -42.91 6.02
N LYS A 581 29.06 -42.91 6.18
CA LYS A 581 28.20 -44.06 5.88
C LYS A 581 26.98 -43.61 5.05
N ILE A 582 26.81 -44.17 3.85
CA ILE A 582 25.67 -43.89 2.96
C ILE A 582 24.50 -44.83 3.27
N TYR A 583 23.30 -44.29 3.50
CA TYR A 583 22.09 -45.08 3.75
C TYR A 583 21.87 -46.13 2.66
N GLY A 584 21.58 -47.38 3.07
CA GLY A 584 21.37 -48.50 2.15
C GLY A 584 22.65 -49.10 1.53
N ALA A 585 23.83 -48.50 1.74
CA ALA A 585 25.10 -48.99 1.17
C ALA A 585 25.87 -49.96 2.10
N TYR A 586 25.18 -50.58 3.07
CA TYR A 586 25.79 -51.50 4.04
C TYR A 586 25.46 -52.94 3.66
N LYS A 587 26.50 -53.78 3.53
CA LYS A 587 26.41 -55.25 3.50
C LYS A 587 26.84 -55.79 4.85
#